data_AF-A0A1H4LYG9-F1
#
_entry.id   AF-A0A1H4LYG9-F1
#
_cell.length_a   1.000
_cell.length_b   1.000
_cell.length_c   1.000
_cell.angle_alpha   90.00
_cell.angle_beta   90.00
_cell.angle_gamma   90.00
#
_symmetry.space_group_name_H-M   'P 1'
#
loop_
_entity.id
_entity.type
_entity.pdbx_description
1 polymer ?
#
loop_
_entity_poly.entity_id
_entity_poly.type
_entity_poly.pdbx_seq_one_letter_code
_entity_poly.pdbx_strand_id
1 'polypeptide(L)'
;MAHNHQLNLNNASEIRTWTHGQFPMPDWVPPHMAGGIEANGTFALATELGRARVHPGNVIIERCGDVWVRTVEEVAEFVEGLKSNSIPTITSVGPGKVRLFGTSSRTKATVIARNKPAGKRQRRYPPIGSQPSIEWIHLERLSIDGAYQRSTDNAASRRLISAIAAKFDWRLCAPLVVSRRPDDTLTIIDGQHRWMAASQREDIPQLPCCVFRYQNIQEEARMFIVANRARKPVNRLDDYFAAVAAADEDALEIHQIVAEAGLHIARNTSSTAWQPGEVAFTASIATSIRRFGPAITSAVLTNMAVAFPDQRMRHGGAIFGGLVRIMSRPARDFDPDRLLAALQTRTADEWGQCATGLKGGDMRAVALQDAILRTYEERVPAGGL
;
A
#
# COMPACT_ATOMS: atom_id res chain seq x y z
N MET A 1 -44.84 -8.78 26.26
CA MET A 1 -44.59 -8.18 24.93
C MET A 1 -43.28 -7.38 25.05
N ALA A 2 -42.09 -7.98 25.08
CA ALA A 2 -41.31 -8.56 23.96
C ALA A 2 -41.05 -7.46 22.89
N HIS A 3 -39.84 -6.91 22.72
CA HIS A 3 -38.60 -7.62 22.36
C HIS A 3 -37.27 -6.96 22.79
N ASN A 4 -36.35 -7.86 23.20
CA ASN A 4 -34.88 -7.89 23.08
C ASN A 4 -34.04 -6.67 23.49
N HIS A 5 -33.81 -6.59 24.80
CA HIS A 5 -32.50 -6.27 25.35
C HIS A 5 -31.60 -7.51 25.23
N GLN A 6 -30.52 -7.43 24.46
CA GLN A 6 -29.45 -8.43 24.48
C GLN A 6 -28.16 -7.74 24.92
N LEU A 7 -28.07 -7.51 26.24
CA LEU A 7 -26.82 -7.17 26.92
C LEU A 7 -25.97 -8.44 26.99
N ASN A 8 -24.94 -8.52 26.14
CA ASN A 8 -23.95 -9.59 26.18
C ASN A 8 -22.72 -9.03 26.90
N LEU A 9 -22.63 -9.28 28.20
CA LEU A 9 -21.48 -8.93 29.03
C LEU A 9 -20.31 -9.84 28.69
N ASN A 10 -19.48 -9.41 27.74
CA ASN A 10 -18.10 -9.83 27.59
C ASN A 10 -17.24 -8.59 27.30
N ASN A 11 -16.26 -8.35 28.17
CA ASN A 11 -15.28 -7.25 28.09
C ASN A 11 -14.45 -7.34 26.80
N ALA A 12 -14.92 -6.68 25.72
CA ALA A 12 -14.16 -6.05 24.64
C ALA A 12 -15.16 -5.58 23.55
N SER A 13 -15.15 -4.28 23.20
CA SER A 13 -15.84 -3.68 22.03
C SER A 13 -17.37 -3.59 22.03
N GLU A 14 -17.96 -2.75 22.88
CA GLU A 14 -19.40 -2.42 22.79
C GLU A 14 -19.65 -1.31 21.75
N ILE A 15 -20.49 -1.58 20.75
CA ILE A 15 -20.93 -0.61 19.72
C ILE A 15 -22.39 -0.27 20.02
N ARG A 16 -22.73 1.02 20.10
CA ARG A 16 -24.08 1.52 20.35
C ARG A 16 -24.66 2.17 19.10
N THR A 17 -25.97 2.03 18.87
CA THR A 17 -26.64 2.63 17.70
C THR A 17 -27.96 3.29 18.08
N TRP A 18 -28.29 4.43 17.50
CA TRP A 18 -29.56 5.12 17.70
C TRP A 18 -30.07 5.79 16.40
N THR A 19 -31.35 5.61 16.07
CA THR A 19 -31.98 6.19 14.88
C THR A 19 -32.74 7.47 15.22
N HIS A 20 -32.32 8.59 14.63
CA HIS A 20 -32.94 9.90 14.86
C HIS A 20 -34.37 9.94 14.30
N GLY A 21 -35.33 10.36 15.13
CA GLY A 21 -36.74 10.49 14.75
C GLY A 21 -37.58 9.21 14.87
N GLN A 22 -36.98 8.06 15.19
CA GLN A 22 -37.73 6.81 15.47
C GLN A 22 -37.82 6.50 16.97
N PHE A 23 -36.80 6.88 17.75
CA PHE A 23 -36.75 6.64 19.20
C PHE A 23 -36.34 7.92 19.93
N PRO A 24 -36.70 8.07 21.23
CA PRO A 24 -36.20 9.17 22.06
C PRO A 24 -34.67 9.22 22.05
N MET A 25 -34.10 10.43 22.08
CA MET A 25 -32.66 10.62 22.05
C MET A 25 -32.01 10.06 23.34
N PRO A 26 -31.03 9.16 23.25
CA PRO A 26 -30.38 8.58 24.41
C PRO A 26 -29.30 9.53 24.97
N ASP A 27 -29.04 9.43 26.26
CA ASP A 27 -28.21 10.36 27.03
C ASP A 27 -26.73 10.43 26.58
N TRP A 28 -26.27 9.46 25.80
CA TRP A 28 -24.91 9.45 25.25
C TRP A 28 -24.77 10.29 23.98
N VAL A 29 -25.85 10.72 23.31
CA VAL A 29 -25.79 11.55 22.09
C VAL A 29 -25.55 13.05 22.37
N PRO A 30 -26.21 13.69 23.35
CA PRO A 30 -26.04 15.12 23.63
C PRO A 30 -24.59 15.60 23.83
N PRO A 31 -23.69 14.86 24.50
CA PRO A 31 -22.29 15.25 24.65
C PRO A 31 -21.56 15.45 23.31
N HIS A 32 -22.02 14.80 22.25
CA HIS A 32 -21.44 14.89 20.91
C HIS A 32 -22.19 15.88 20.02
N MET A 33 -23.25 16.54 20.49
CA MET A 33 -23.97 17.53 19.69
C MET A 33 -23.15 18.83 19.60
N ALA A 34 -22.94 19.31 18.37
CA ALA A 34 -22.25 20.56 18.07
C ALA A 34 -23.21 21.75 17.91
N GLY A 35 -24.47 21.61 18.36
CA GLY A 35 -25.54 22.59 18.28
C GLY A 35 -26.91 22.00 18.66
N GLY A 36 -27.93 22.85 18.77
CA GLY A 36 -29.31 22.41 19.02
C GLY A 36 -29.99 21.82 17.77
N ILE A 37 -31.18 21.24 17.95
CA ILE A 37 -32.01 20.75 16.85
C ILE A 37 -32.65 21.95 16.14
N GLU A 38 -32.38 22.08 14.83
CA GLU A 38 -32.94 23.10 13.96
C GLU A 38 -34.44 22.85 13.68
N ALA A 39 -35.17 23.88 13.22
CA ALA A 39 -36.61 23.78 12.94
C ALA A 39 -36.99 22.73 11.88
N ASN A 40 -36.04 22.32 11.05
CA ASN A 40 -36.19 21.24 10.05
C ASN A 40 -35.94 19.83 10.64
N GLY A 41 -35.73 19.73 11.96
CA GLY A 41 -35.45 18.48 12.66
C GLY A 41 -34.02 17.97 12.51
N THR A 42 -33.12 18.73 11.89
CA THR A 42 -31.70 18.36 11.73
C THR A 42 -30.84 18.94 12.86
N PHE A 43 -29.71 18.31 13.15
CA PHE A 43 -28.71 18.87 14.07
C PHE A 43 -27.30 18.48 13.67
N ALA A 44 -26.31 19.18 14.23
CA ALA A 44 -24.90 18.91 13.99
C ALA A 44 -24.32 18.02 15.09
N LEU A 45 -23.54 17.01 14.70
CA LEU A 45 -22.82 16.11 15.59
C LEU A 45 -21.32 16.30 15.39
N ALA A 46 -20.58 16.46 16.47
CA ALA A 46 -19.12 16.42 16.51
C ALA A 46 -18.65 14.96 16.40
N THR A 47 -17.90 14.68 15.35
CA THR A 47 -17.30 13.38 15.02
C THR A 47 -15.79 13.54 14.90
N GLU A 48 -15.03 12.45 14.95
CA GLU A 48 -13.57 12.47 14.75
C GLU A 48 -13.16 13.14 13.41
N LEU A 49 -14.00 13.02 12.38
CA LEU A 49 -13.76 13.59 11.04
C LEU A 49 -14.30 15.02 10.89
N GLY A 50 -14.74 15.67 11.98
CA GLY A 50 -15.31 17.01 11.98
C GLY A 50 -16.80 17.02 12.31
N ARG A 51 -17.59 17.89 11.68
CA ARG A 51 -19.03 18.02 11.96
C ARG A 51 -19.87 17.24 10.94
N ALA A 52 -20.66 16.29 11.41
CA ALA A 52 -21.63 15.56 10.60
C ALA A 52 -23.04 16.14 10.82
N ARG A 53 -23.83 16.26 9.75
CA ARG A 53 -25.23 16.67 9.85
C ARG A 53 -26.12 15.44 9.99
N VAL A 54 -26.96 15.42 11.02
CA VAL A 54 -27.92 14.36 11.29
C VAL A 54 -29.28 14.79 10.76
N HIS A 55 -29.82 14.01 9.81
CA HIS A 55 -31.17 14.16 9.31
C HIS A 55 -32.11 13.16 10.00
N PRO A 56 -33.42 13.45 10.13
CA PRO A 56 -34.40 12.45 10.56
C PRO A 56 -34.29 11.17 9.72
N GLY A 57 -34.21 10.01 10.37
CA GLY A 57 -33.97 8.71 9.74
C GLY A 57 -32.49 8.27 9.71
N ASN A 58 -31.54 9.15 10.01
CA ASN A 58 -30.13 8.75 10.11
C ASN A 58 -29.88 7.96 11.40
N VAL A 59 -28.92 7.04 11.35
CA VAL A 59 -28.45 6.23 12.47
C VAL A 59 -27.11 6.76 12.97
N ILE A 60 -27.06 7.08 14.26
CA ILE A 60 -25.86 7.45 14.99
C ILE A 60 -25.26 6.19 15.60
N ILE A 61 -23.97 5.99 15.41
CA ILE A 61 -23.22 4.80 15.87
C ILE A 61 -22.09 5.30 16.77
N GLU A 62 -21.94 4.75 17.98
CA GLU A 62 -20.87 5.09 18.92
C GLU A 62 -20.05 3.84 19.28
N ARG A 63 -18.72 4.01 19.35
CA ARG A 63 -17.79 3.00 19.83
C ARG A 63 -16.57 3.68 20.44
N CYS A 64 -16.30 3.39 21.71
CA CYS A 64 -15.12 3.89 22.43
C CYS A 64 -14.99 5.43 22.44
N GLY A 65 -16.11 6.17 22.43
CA GLY A 65 -16.17 7.63 22.44
C GLY A 65 -16.17 8.29 21.06
N ASP A 66 -15.95 7.52 19.99
CA ASP A 66 -16.07 7.99 18.62
C ASP A 66 -17.49 7.77 18.10
N VAL A 67 -18.00 8.77 17.38
CA VAL A 67 -19.38 8.76 16.90
C VAL A 67 -19.46 8.98 15.39
N TRP A 68 -20.30 8.20 14.71
CA TRP A 68 -20.55 8.27 13.27
C TRP A 68 -22.03 8.43 12.97
N VAL A 69 -22.33 9.00 11.80
CA VAL A 69 -23.70 9.15 11.27
C VAL A 69 -23.79 8.40 9.94
N ARG A 70 -24.78 7.53 9.79
CA ARG A 70 -25.02 6.70 8.59
C ARG A 70 -26.49 6.70 8.21
N THR A 71 -26.79 6.34 6.97
CA THR A 71 -28.16 5.96 6.60
C THR A 71 -28.44 4.54 7.06
N VAL A 72 -29.71 4.16 7.21
CA VAL A 72 -30.12 2.84 7.74
C VAL A 72 -29.53 1.69 6.91
N GLU A 73 -29.40 1.89 5.60
CA GLU A 73 -28.88 0.89 4.66
C GLU A 73 -27.38 0.62 4.84
N GLU A 74 -26.63 1.59 5.35
CA GLU A 74 -25.18 1.53 5.53
C GLU A 74 -24.77 0.96 6.92
N VAL A 75 -25.72 0.84 7.86
CA VAL A 75 -25.42 0.48 9.26
C VAL A 75 -24.88 -0.93 9.40
N ALA A 76 -25.48 -1.91 8.71
CA ALA A 76 -25.13 -3.32 8.88
C ALA A 76 -23.67 -3.59 8.46
N GLU A 77 -23.28 -3.12 7.27
CA GLU A 77 -21.90 -3.23 6.77
C GLU A 77 -20.92 -2.45 7.66
N PHE A 78 -21.30 -1.26 8.12
CA PHE A 78 -20.43 -0.43 8.93
C PHE A 78 -20.20 -1.00 10.35
N VAL A 79 -21.24 -1.53 11.00
CA VAL A 79 -21.13 -2.17 12.32
C VAL A 79 -20.33 -3.47 12.24
N GLU A 80 -20.50 -4.25 11.18
CA GLU A 80 -19.68 -5.45 10.93
C GLU A 80 -18.20 -5.09 10.71
N GLY A 81 -17.94 -4.00 9.99
CA GLY A 81 -16.60 -3.41 9.84
C GLY A 81 -15.98 -2.91 11.16
N LEU A 82 -16.80 -2.43 12.10
CA LEU A 82 -16.33 -2.03 13.43
C LEU A 82 -16.05 -3.24 14.33
N LYS A 83 -16.88 -4.29 14.29
CA LYS A 83 -16.69 -5.53 15.09
C LYS A 83 -15.45 -6.32 14.69
N SER A 84 -15.10 -6.31 13.41
CA SER A 84 -13.91 -7.00 12.86
C SER A 84 -12.58 -6.31 13.15
N ASN A 85 -12.61 -5.12 13.77
CA ASN A 85 -11.43 -4.31 14.08
C ASN A 85 -11.13 -4.33 15.59
N SER A 86 -10.32 -5.29 16.05
CA SER A 86 -9.37 -5.05 17.15
C SER A 86 -8.30 -4.09 16.61
N ILE A 87 -8.23 -2.90 17.20
CA ILE A 87 -7.37 -1.74 16.89
C ILE A 87 -6.49 -1.91 15.63
N PRO A 88 -6.92 -1.42 14.46
CA PRO A 88 -6.04 -1.23 13.33
C PRO A 88 -5.40 0.15 13.45
N THR A 89 -4.10 0.17 13.69
CA THR A 89 -3.26 1.30 13.32
C THR A 89 -3.44 1.56 11.83
N ILE A 90 -3.92 2.76 11.50
CA ILE A 90 -3.89 3.46 10.20
C ILE A 90 -3.48 2.54 9.03
N THR A 91 -4.48 2.01 8.32
CA THR A 91 -4.24 1.36 7.04
C THR A 91 -3.97 2.39 5.95
N SER A 92 -2.78 2.29 5.39
CA SER A 92 -2.39 2.81 4.09
C SER A 92 -3.48 2.58 3.03
N VAL A 93 -4.12 3.66 2.59
CA VAL A 93 -4.95 3.66 1.38
C VAL A 93 -4.03 3.62 0.16
N GLY A 94 -3.95 2.43 -0.46
CA GLY A 94 -3.26 2.17 -1.72
C GLY A 94 -3.99 2.75 -2.94
N PRO A 95 -3.36 2.68 -4.13
CA PRO A 95 -3.57 3.60 -5.23
C PRO A 95 -4.74 3.17 -6.11
N GLY A 96 -5.71 4.06 -6.32
CA GLY A 96 -6.76 3.80 -7.29
C GLY A 96 -8.01 4.64 -7.11
N LYS A 97 -7.95 5.90 -7.55
CA LYS A 97 -9.01 6.61 -8.28
C LYS A 97 -8.58 8.05 -8.48
N VAL A 98 -8.00 8.32 -9.65
CA VAL A 98 -7.98 9.67 -10.21
C VAL A 98 -9.40 9.99 -10.64
N ARG A 99 -10.04 10.95 -9.98
CA ARG A 99 -11.11 11.78 -10.56
C ARG A 99 -10.93 13.20 -10.05
N LEU A 100 -10.24 14.02 -10.84
CA LEU A 100 -10.26 15.47 -10.75
C LEU A 100 -11.37 15.99 -11.66
N PHE A 101 -12.23 16.83 -11.10
CA PHE A 101 -13.07 17.86 -11.72
C PHE A 101 -13.99 17.52 -12.91
N GLY A 102 -15.23 18.01 -12.82
CA GLY A 102 -16.18 18.11 -13.94
C GLY A 102 -17.46 17.32 -13.71
N THR A 103 -18.49 17.96 -13.16
CA THR A 103 -19.88 17.50 -13.23
C THR A 103 -20.30 17.43 -14.70
N SER A 104 -20.76 16.26 -15.14
CA SER A 104 -21.59 16.15 -16.33
C SER A 104 -22.56 15.00 -16.14
N SER A 105 -23.78 15.40 -15.81
CA SER A 105 -25.01 14.66 -15.86
C SER A 105 -25.09 13.89 -17.19
N ARG A 106 -25.30 12.57 -17.12
CA ARG A 106 -25.50 11.74 -18.32
C ARG A 106 -26.96 11.32 -18.40
N THR A 107 -27.70 11.99 -19.27
CA THR A 107 -28.91 11.43 -19.88
C THR A 107 -28.46 10.52 -21.03
N LYS A 108 -28.96 9.27 -21.04
CA LYS A 108 -28.66 8.27 -22.08
C LYS A 108 -29.34 8.67 -23.39
N ALA A 109 -28.58 8.66 -24.48
CA ALA A 109 -29.13 8.59 -25.83
C ALA A 109 -28.25 7.66 -26.70
N THR A 110 -28.96 6.98 -27.59
CA THR A 110 -28.68 5.72 -28.28
C THR A 110 -27.57 5.83 -29.33
N VAL A 111 -26.82 4.73 -29.50
CA VAL A 111 -25.63 4.60 -30.37
C VAL A 111 -26.04 4.47 -31.84
N ILE A 112 -25.50 5.33 -32.70
CA ILE A 112 -25.27 5.03 -34.13
C ILE A 112 -23.78 5.21 -34.41
N ALA A 113 -23.18 4.15 -34.95
CA ALA A 113 -21.77 4.06 -35.27
C ALA A 113 -21.38 5.05 -36.38
N ARG A 114 -20.40 5.91 -36.10
CA ARG A 114 -19.64 6.65 -37.12
C ARG A 114 -18.16 6.64 -36.79
N ASN A 115 -17.37 6.40 -37.84
CA ASN A 115 -15.92 6.42 -38.00
C ASN A 115 -15.09 7.01 -36.83
N LYS A 116 -14.09 6.23 -36.38
CA LYS A 116 -13.05 6.66 -35.42
C LYS A 116 -12.40 7.96 -35.91
N PRO A 117 -12.53 9.09 -35.18
CA PRO A 117 -11.80 10.30 -35.55
C PRO A 117 -10.32 10.15 -35.16
N ALA A 118 -9.47 10.78 -35.98
CA ALA A 118 -8.05 10.97 -35.71
C ALA A 118 -7.81 11.45 -34.25
N GLY A 119 -6.74 10.94 -33.63
CA GLY A 119 -6.46 11.05 -32.20
C GLY A 119 -6.76 12.45 -31.64
N LYS A 120 -7.63 12.50 -30.62
CA LYS A 120 -7.97 13.75 -29.92
C LYS A 120 -6.67 14.40 -29.44
N ARG A 121 -6.26 15.51 -30.07
CA ARG A 121 -5.20 16.40 -29.56
C ARG A 121 -5.56 16.73 -28.11
N GLN A 122 -4.71 16.32 -27.17
CA GLN A 122 -4.92 16.64 -25.76
C GLN A 122 -4.97 18.16 -25.60
N ARG A 123 -6.07 18.65 -25.02
CA ARG A 123 -6.24 20.06 -24.72
C ARG A 123 -5.24 20.43 -23.63
N ARG A 124 -4.34 21.39 -23.92
CA ARG A 124 -3.41 21.96 -22.95
C ARG A 124 -4.07 23.18 -22.31
N TYR A 125 -4.09 23.23 -20.98
CA TYR A 125 -4.58 24.39 -20.23
C TYR A 125 -3.42 25.38 -20.00
N PRO A 126 -3.70 26.69 -19.85
CA PRO A 126 -2.67 27.65 -19.50
C PRO A 126 -2.03 27.31 -18.14
N PRO A 127 -0.74 27.62 -17.93
CA PRO A 127 -0.08 27.44 -16.65
C PRO A 127 -0.75 28.30 -15.57
N ILE A 128 -0.83 27.77 -14.35
CA ILE A 128 -1.40 28.45 -13.17
C ILE A 128 -0.27 28.77 -12.20
N GLY A 129 -0.30 29.97 -11.60
CA GLY A 129 0.67 30.40 -10.59
C GLY A 129 1.87 31.15 -11.16
N SER A 130 2.80 31.53 -10.27
CA SER A 130 4.06 32.17 -10.62
C SER A 130 5.17 31.14 -10.80
N GLN A 131 6.19 31.48 -11.59
CA GLN A 131 7.38 30.64 -11.71
C GLN A 131 8.12 30.59 -10.36
N PRO A 132 8.59 29.41 -9.92
CA PRO A 132 9.39 29.32 -8.70
C PRO A 132 10.81 29.85 -8.93
N SER A 133 11.45 30.29 -7.85
CA SER A 133 12.89 30.58 -7.82
C SER A 133 13.66 29.37 -7.27
N ILE A 134 14.92 29.22 -7.69
CA ILE A 134 15.87 28.30 -7.08
C ILE A 134 16.86 29.14 -6.25
N GLU A 135 16.90 28.89 -4.94
CA GLU A 135 17.66 29.70 -3.99
C GLU A 135 18.45 28.79 -3.04
N TRP A 136 19.64 29.22 -2.63
CA TRP A 136 20.34 28.63 -1.48
C TRP A 136 19.88 29.33 -0.21
N ILE A 137 19.26 28.58 0.71
CA ILE A 137 18.63 29.15 1.90
C ILE A 137 19.30 28.58 3.15
N HIS A 138 19.72 29.47 4.04
CA HIS A 138 20.31 29.11 5.33
C HIS A 138 19.30 28.29 6.16
N LEU A 139 19.79 27.24 6.82
CA LEU A 139 18.92 26.29 7.54
C LEU A 139 18.03 26.98 8.58
N GLU A 140 18.57 27.99 9.26
CA GLU A 140 17.89 28.78 10.31
C GLU A 140 16.73 29.65 9.80
N ARG A 141 16.68 29.92 8.48
CA ARG A 141 15.58 30.68 7.88
C ARG A 141 14.37 29.82 7.53
N LEU A 142 14.55 28.50 7.54
CA LEU A 142 13.52 27.54 7.15
C LEU A 142 12.72 27.11 8.38
N SER A 143 11.39 27.04 8.23
CA SER A 143 10.48 26.58 9.25
C SER A 143 9.57 25.46 8.74
N ILE A 144 8.88 24.80 9.65
CA ILE A 144 7.88 23.77 9.37
C ILE A 144 6.55 24.22 9.95
N ASP A 145 5.48 24.08 9.19
CA ASP A 145 4.12 24.28 9.71
C ASP A 145 3.57 22.96 10.28
N GLY A 146 3.30 22.96 11.59
CA GLY A 146 2.77 21.81 12.31
C GLY A 146 1.33 21.44 11.94
N ALA A 147 0.60 22.29 11.22
CA ALA A 147 -0.81 22.06 10.92
C ALA A 147 -1.05 20.92 9.90
N TYR A 148 -0.08 20.62 9.03
CA TYR A 148 -0.22 19.59 7.98
C TYR A 148 1.02 18.74 7.72
N GLN A 149 2.15 19.00 8.39
CA GLN A 149 3.33 18.14 8.26
C GLN A 149 3.31 16.94 9.19
N ARG A 150 4.07 15.90 8.83
CA ARG A 150 4.15 14.66 9.60
C ARG A 150 5.00 14.88 10.85
N SER A 151 4.56 14.35 11.98
CA SER A 151 5.44 14.22 13.16
C SER A 151 6.65 13.34 12.78
N THR A 152 7.83 13.84 13.10
CA THR A 152 9.11 13.13 12.97
C THR A 152 9.47 12.33 14.22
N ASP A 153 8.58 12.26 15.21
CA ASP A 153 8.84 11.66 16.51
C ASP A 153 8.66 10.14 16.53
N ASN A 154 8.39 9.53 15.38
CA ASN A 154 8.46 8.07 15.27
C ASN A 154 9.91 7.60 15.10
N ALA A 155 10.20 6.41 15.63
CA ALA A 155 11.54 5.84 15.61
C ALA A 155 12.09 5.62 14.19
N ALA A 156 11.23 5.39 13.20
CA ALA A 156 11.64 5.24 11.80
C ALA A 156 12.18 6.55 11.22
N SER A 157 11.50 7.68 11.47
CA SER A 157 11.92 9.01 11.01
C SER A 157 13.25 9.41 11.63
N ARG A 158 13.42 9.21 12.95
CA ARG A 158 14.71 9.47 13.62
C ARG A 158 15.86 8.68 13.01
N ARG A 159 15.67 7.38 12.77
CA ARG A 159 16.69 6.53 12.12
C ARG A 159 17.02 7.02 10.71
N LEU A 160 16.01 7.40 9.93
CA LEU A 160 16.21 7.92 8.58
C LEU A 160 17.00 9.24 8.60
N ILE A 161 16.65 10.17 9.48
CA ILE A 161 17.36 11.45 9.62
C ILE A 161 18.83 11.20 9.98
N SER A 162 19.10 10.37 10.98
CA SER A 162 20.47 10.03 11.38
C SER A 162 21.25 9.33 10.26
N ALA A 163 20.60 8.45 9.50
CA ALA A 163 21.24 7.79 8.36
C ALA A 163 21.60 8.77 7.23
N ILE A 164 20.71 9.71 6.91
CA ILE A 164 20.99 10.78 5.94
C ILE A 164 22.13 11.67 6.44
N ALA A 165 22.12 12.07 7.71
CA ALA A 165 23.18 12.92 8.28
C ALA A 165 24.55 12.24 8.22
N ALA A 166 24.62 10.97 8.65
CA ALA A 166 25.85 10.19 8.69
C ALA A 166 26.48 9.96 7.30
N LYS A 167 25.66 9.81 6.26
CA LYS A 167 26.09 9.57 4.87
C LYS A 167 25.52 10.60 3.92
N PHE A 168 25.57 11.87 4.30
CA PHE A 168 24.99 12.94 3.48
C PHE A 168 25.71 13.00 2.13
N ASP A 169 24.95 12.88 1.05
CA ASP A 169 25.45 12.91 -0.31
C ASP A 169 24.67 13.96 -1.10
N TRP A 170 25.37 15.00 -1.55
CA TRP A 170 24.77 16.08 -2.35
C TRP A 170 24.08 15.56 -3.62
N ARG A 171 24.54 14.44 -4.19
CA ARG A 171 23.93 13.81 -5.37
C ARG A 171 22.54 13.24 -5.09
N LEU A 172 22.25 12.92 -3.82
CA LEU A 172 20.95 12.43 -3.36
C LEU A 172 20.07 13.55 -2.76
N CYS A 173 20.64 14.73 -2.51
CA CYS A 173 19.94 15.86 -1.93
C CYS A 173 19.28 16.74 -3.00
N ALA A 174 18.13 16.29 -3.53
CA ALA A 174 17.31 17.15 -4.39
C ALA A 174 16.81 18.41 -3.63
N PRO A 175 16.62 19.55 -4.32
CA PRO A 175 16.18 20.80 -3.69
C PRO A 175 14.90 20.63 -2.86
N LEU A 176 14.85 21.31 -1.72
CA LEU A 176 13.65 21.36 -0.87
C LEU A 176 12.54 22.12 -1.59
N VAL A 177 11.29 21.73 -1.37
CA VAL A 177 10.14 22.53 -1.83
C VAL A 177 9.75 23.45 -0.68
N VAL A 178 9.76 24.76 -0.91
CA VAL A 178 9.53 25.78 0.12
C VAL A 178 8.43 26.73 -0.32
N SER A 179 7.54 27.08 0.60
CA SER A 179 6.55 28.15 0.49
C SER A 179 7.15 29.44 1.03
N ARG A 180 7.12 30.51 0.25
CA ARG A 180 7.38 31.86 0.74
C ARG A 180 6.03 32.57 0.92
N ARG A 181 5.68 32.81 2.19
CA ARG A 181 4.42 33.44 2.59
C ARG A 181 4.46 34.97 2.39
N PRO A 182 3.31 35.67 2.50
CA PRO A 182 3.26 37.13 2.34
C PRO A 182 4.11 37.92 3.35
N ASP A 183 4.37 37.35 4.52
CA ASP A 183 5.25 37.89 5.57
C ASP A 183 6.74 37.51 5.37
N ASP A 184 7.09 37.00 4.19
CA ASP A 184 8.42 36.50 3.80
C ASP A 184 8.93 35.30 4.62
N THR A 185 8.06 34.68 5.43
CA THR A 185 8.41 33.43 6.11
C THR A 185 8.55 32.28 5.12
N LEU A 186 9.58 31.46 5.33
CA LEU A 186 9.95 30.35 4.46
C LEU A 186 9.60 29.03 5.14
N THR A 187 8.51 28.42 4.70
CA THR A 187 7.99 27.17 5.25
C THR A 187 8.29 26.01 4.31
N ILE A 188 8.91 24.96 4.82
CA ILE A 188 9.16 23.74 4.06
C ILE A 188 7.81 23.09 3.72
N ILE A 189 7.68 22.57 2.50
CA ILE A 189 6.57 21.71 2.08
C ILE A 189 7.08 20.28 1.93
N ASP A 190 8.22 20.10 1.26
CA ASP A 190 8.81 18.78 1.02
C ASP A 190 10.31 18.77 1.32
N GLY A 191 10.78 17.69 1.94
CA GLY A 191 12.19 17.49 2.30
C GLY A 191 12.54 17.76 3.76
N GLN A 192 11.56 17.74 4.66
CA GLN A 192 11.73 17.83 6.12
C GLN A 192 12.90 16.98 6.65
N HIS A 193 12.98 15.69 6.30
CA HIS A 193 14.07 14.80 6.78
C HIS A 193 15.46 15.23 6.31
N ARG A 194 15.58 15.79 5.09
CA ARG A 194 16.86 16.28 4.55
C ARG A 194 17.29 17.56 5.27
N TRP A 195 16.35 18.47 5.49
CA TRP A 195 16.60 19.67 6.29
C TRP A 195 17.05 19.31 7.71
N MET A 196 16.31 18.44 8.41
CA MET A 196 16.70 17.99 9.76
C MET A 196 18.06 17.29 9.79
N ALA A 197 18.38 16.47 8.77
CA ALA A 197 19.67 15.79 8.69
C ALA A 197 20.82 16.76 8.42
N ALA A 198 20.61 17.76 7.56
CA ALA A 198 21.57 18.84 7.36
C ALA A 198 21.76 19.67 8.64
N SER A 199 20.69 19.93 9.40
CA SER A 199 20.77 20.64 10.69
C SER A 199 21.53 19.88 11.78
N GLN A 200 21.83 18.59 11.59
CA GLN A 200 22.71 17.81 12.47
C GLN A 200 24.20 17.95 12.10
N ARG A 201 24.52 18.74 11.07
CA ARG A 201 25.86 18.88 10.51
C ARG A 201 26.30 20.33 10.49
N GLU A 202 27.40 20.62 11.18
CA GLU A 202 27.97 21.97 11.23
C GLU A 202 28.56 22.43 9.88
N ASP A 203 28.92 21.49 9.00
CA ASP A 203 29.52 21.77 7.70
C ASP A 203 28.49 22.07 6.59
N ILE A 204 27.19 22.08 6.90
CA ILE A 204 26.12 22.35 5.94
C ILE A 204 25.27 23.55 6.40
N PRO A 205 25.63 24.79 6.04
CA PRO A 205 24.90 25.98 6.50
C PRO A 205 23.61 26.25 5.73
N GLN A 206 23.49 25.74 4.50
CA GLN A 206 22.38 26.04 3.59
C GLN A 206 22.01 24.87 2.70
N LEU A 207 20.76 24.85 2.23
CA LEU A 207 20.24 23.85 1.29
C LEU A 207 19.64 24.52 0.04
N PRO A 208 19.71 23.85 -1.13
CA PRO A 208 19.05 24.34 -2.32
C PRO A 208 17.53 24.19 -2.15
N CYS A 209 16.78 25.23 -2.47
CA CYS A 209 15.35 25.32 -2.28
C CYS A 209 14.67 25.81 -3.57
N CYS A 210 13.60 25.13 -3.97
CA CYS A 210 12.66 25.59 -4.97
C CYS A 210 11.53 26.31 -4.25
N VAL A 211 11.48 27.64 -4.40
CA VAL A 211 10.63 28.53 -3.62
C VAL A 211 9.40 28.92 -4.43
N PHE A 212 8.23 28.62 -3.86
CA PHE A 212 6.92 28.90 -4.45
C PHE A 212 6.19 29.95 -3.63
N ARG A 213 5.29 30.70 -4.27
CA ARG A 213 4.36 31.61 -3.61
C ARG A 213 2.94 31.12 -3.82
N TYR A 214 2.20 30.94 -2.73
CA TYR A 214 0.80 30.53 -2.73
C TYR A 214 -0.09 31.65 -2.21
N GLN A 215 -1.38 31.63 -2.56
CA GLN A 215 -2.30 32.68 -2.11
C GLN A 215 -2.69 32.52 -0.64
N ASN A 216 -2.74 31.27 -0.15
CA ASN A 216 -3.14 30.94 1.22
C ASN A 216 -2.59 29.56 1.65
N ILE A 217 -2.68 29.28 2.96
CA ILE A 217 -2.19 28.03 3.57
C ILE A 217 -2.93 26.81 3.02
N GLN A 218 -4.20 26.95 2.61
CA GLN A 218 -4.98 25.86 2.06
C GLN A 218 -4.45 25.40 0.70
N GLU A 219 -3.99 26.32 -0.16
CA GLU A 219 -3.29 25.99 -1.40
C GLU A 219 -1.95 25.32 -1.15
N GLU A 220 -1.17 25.83 -0.18
CA GLU A 220 0.08 25.23 0.26
C GLU A 220 -0.13 23.76 0.70
N ALA A 221 -1.13 23.51 1.56
CA ALA A 221 -1.47 22.17 2.03
C ALA A 221 -2.00 21.26 0.90
N ARG A 222 -2.76 21.79 -0.06
CA ARG A 222 -3.17 21.03 -1.25
C ARG A 222 -1.96 20.62 -2.08
N MET A 223 -0.99 21.51 -2.25
CA MET A 223 0.24 21.22 -2.98
C MET A 223 1.12 20.20 -2.25
N PHE A 224 1.18 20.25 -0.92
CA PHE A 224 1.79 19.19 -0.11
C PHE A 224 1.19 17.81 -0.43
N ILE A 225 -0.14 17.71 -0.44
CA ILE A 225 -0.86 16.46 -0.74
C ILE A 225 -0.56 16.01 -2.17
N VAL A 226 -0.66 16.91 -3.15
CA VAL A 226 -0.45 16.58 -4.57
C VAL A 226 0.99 16.15 -4.82
N ALA A 227 1.99 16.89 -4.32
CA ALA A 227 3.40 16.57 -4.51
C ALA A 227 3.76 15.20 -3.91
N ASN A 228 3.25 14.89 -2.71
CA ASN A 228 3.49 13.59 -2.08
C ASN A 228 2.75 12.45 -2.77
N ARG A 229 1.50 12.66 -3.21
CA ARG A 229 0.70 11.62 -3.90
C ARG A 229 1.11 11.38 -5.34
N ALA A 230 1.66 12.39 -6.02
CA ALA A 230 2.13 12.28 -7.39
C ALA A 230 3.42 11.46 -7.51
N ARG A 231 4.19 11.30 -6.42
CA ARG A 231 5.35 10.39 -6.39
C ARG A 231 4.88 8.96 -6.58
N LYS A 232 5.05 8.45 -7.79
CA LYS A 232 4.91 7.02 -8.07
C LYS A 232 6.13 6.34 -7.44
N PRO A 233 5.94 5.44 -6.45
CA PRO A 233 7.07 4.68 -5.93
C PRO A 233 7.70 3.90 -7.09
N VAL A 234 9.02 3.86 -7.11
CA VAL A 234 9.75 2.97 -8.01
C VAL A 234 9.27 1.55 -7.72
N ASN A 235 8.97 0.81 -8.78
CA ASN A 235 8.46 -0.55 -8.61
C ASN A 235 9.65 -1.48 -8.31
N ARG A 236 9.42 -2.59 -7.60
CA ARG A 236 10.50 -3.48 -7.17
C ARG A 236 11.33 -4.09 -8.30
N LEU A 237 10.76 -4.25 -9.50
CA LEU A 237 11.50 -4.72 -10.66
C LEU A 237 12.41 -3.62 -11.20
N ASP A 238 11.92 -2.39 -11.29
CA ASP A 238 12.73 -1.23 -11.67
C ASP A 238 13.89 -1.05 -10.67
N ASP A 239 13.62 -1.17 -9.36
CA ASP A 239 14.64 -1.14 -8.31
C ASP A 239 15.69 -2.25 -8.51
N TYR A 240 15.25 -3.47 -8.81
CA TYR A 240 16.15 -4.59 -9.07
C TYR A 240 17.04 -4.35 -10.30
N PHE A 241 16.49 -3.89 -11.42
CA PHE A 241 17.29 -3.60 -12.62
C PHE A 241 18.23 -2.42 -12.40
N ALA A 242 17.84 -1.42 -11.59
CA ALA A 242 18.74 -0.36 -11.17
C ALA A 242 19.89 -0.91 -10.30
N ALA A 243 19.62 -1.84 -9.38
CA ALA A 243 20.64 -2.49 -8.56
C ALA A 243 21.61 -3.34 -9.40
N VAL A 244 21.11 -4.10 -10.38
CA VAL A 244 21.96 -4.82 -11.35
C VAL A 244 22.85 -3.86 -12.14
N ALA A 245 22.29 -2.74 -12.62
CA ALA A 245 23.06 -1.72 -13.33
C ALA A 245 24.11 -1.02 -12.44
N ALA A 246 23.85 -0.96 -11.13
CA ALA A 246 24.79 -0.46 -10.13
C ALA A 246 25.82 -1.50 -9.67
N ALA A 247 25.81 -2.71 -10.26
CA ALA A 247 26.66 -3.84 -9.87
C ALA A 247 26.54 -4.23 -8.38
N ASP A 248 25.33 -4.11 -7.83
CA ASP A 248 25.01 -4.58 -6.48
C ASP A 248 25.18 -6.12 -6.40
N GLU A 249 25.98 -6.60 -5.44
CA GLU A 249 26.37 -8.01 -5.33
C GLU A 249 25.16 -8.93 -5.14
N ASP A 250 24.21 -8.56 -4.26
CA ASP A 250 22.97 -9.31 -4.03
C ASP A 250 22.13 -9.40 -5.33
N ALA A 251 22.01 -8.29 -6.06
CA ALA A 251 21.25 -8.25 -7.31
C ALA A 251 21.88 -9.09 -8.42
N LEU A 252 23.22 -9.10 -8.51
CA LEU A 252 23.98 -9.91 -9.45
C LEU A 252 23.90 -11.41 -9.10
N GLU A 253 23.96 -11.77 -7.82
CA GLU A 253 23.78 -13.17 -7.37
C GLU A 253 22.39 -13.69 -7.74
N ILE A 254 21.34 -12.88 -7.52
CA ILE A 254 19.97 -13.22 -7.95
C ILE A 254 19.91 -13.39 -9.48
N HIS A 255 20.54 -12.48 -10.23
CA HIS A 255 20.56 -12.55 -11.69
C HIS A 255 21.21 -13.86 -12.17
N GLN A 256 22.35 -14.22 -11.59
CA GLN A 256 23.10 -15.41 -11.92
C GLN A 256 22.31 -16.68 -11.60
N ILE A 257 21.81 -16.83 -10.37
CA ILE A 257 21.08 -18.04 -9.94
C ILE A 257 19.81 -18.27 -10.78
N VAL A 258 19.10 -17.19 -11.13
CA VAL A 258 17.91 -17.28 -11.98
C VAL A 258 18.27 -17.73 -13.39
N ALA A 259 19.34 -17.17 -13.97
CA ALA A 259 19.82 -17.53 -15.30
C ALA A 259 20.34 -18.97 -15.36
N GLU A 260 21.07 -19.42 -14.34
CA GLU A 260 21.56 -20.81 -14.21
C GLU A 260 20.42 -21.83 -14.14
N ALA A 261 19.29 -21.46 -13.54
CA ALA A 261 18.07 -22.29 -13.54
C ALA A 261 17.31 -22.28 -14.89
N GLY A 262 17.76 -21.52 -15.89
CA GLY A 262 17.08 -21.37 -17.19
C GLY A 262 15.87 -20.43 -17.15
N LEU A 263 15.75 -19.61 -16.10
CA LEU A 263 14.67 -18.64 -15.92
C LEU A 263 15.16 -17.21 -16.22
N HIS A 264 14.22 -16.28 -16.35
CA HIS A 264 14.51 -14.87 -16.61
C HIS A 264 13.73 -13.95 -15.67
N ILE A 265 14.28 -12.80 -15.30
CA ILE A 265 13.52 -11.79 -14.54
C ILE A 265 12.62 -11.00 -15.48
N ALA A 266 11.31 -10.98 -15.20
CA ALA A 266 10.34 -10.20 -15.95
C ALA A 266 10.68 -8.69 -15.95
N ARG A 267 10.50 -8.03 -17.10
CA ARG A 267 10.65 -6.57 -17.25
C ARG A 267 9.38 -5.78 -16.93
N ASN A 268 8.23 -6.46 -16.90
CA ASN A 268 6.95 -5.83 -16.67
C ASN A 268 6.41 -6.25 -15.29
N THR A 269 5.75 -5.36 -14.58
CA THR A 269 5.07 -5.69 -13.31
C THR A 269 3.74 -6.40 -13.52
N SER A 270 3.17 -6.32 -14.72
CA SER A 270 1.92 -6.98 -15.08
C SER A 270 2.15 -8.43 -15.48
N SER A 271 1.61 -9.36 -14.71
CA SER A 271 1.73 -10.80 -14.95
C SER A 271 1.07 -11.29 -16.25
N THR A 272 0.21 -10.49 -16.86
CA THR A 272 -0.37 -10.80 -18.17
C THR A 272 0.59 -10.56 -19.32
N ALA A 273 1.60 -9.71 -19.11
CA ALA A 273 2.63 -9.40 -20.10
C ALA A 273 3.86 -10.31 -20.00
N TRP A 274 3.92 -11.17 -18.98
CA TRP A 274 5.06 -12.06 -18.78
C TRP A 274 5.14 -13.13 -19.86
N GLN A 275 6.36 -13.46 -20.26
CA GLN A 275 6.64 -14.60 -21.13
C GLN A 275 6.86 -15.87 -20.31
N PRO A 276 6.74 -17.04 -20.93
CA PRO A 276 7.17 -18.28 -20.32
C PRO A 276 8.59 -18.21 -19.75
N GLY A 277 8.82 -18.85 -18.60
CA GLY A 277 10.11 -18.81 -17.91
C GLY A 277 10.46 -17.48 -17.23
N GLU A 278 9.60 -16.47 -17.30
CA GLU A 278 9.80 -15.23 -16.55
C GLU A 278 9.28 -15.32 -15.10
N VAL A 279 10.08 -14.76 -14.18
CA VAL A 279 9.76 -14.62 -12.75
C VAL A 279 9.93 -13.16 -12.30
N ALA A 280 9.14 -12.71 -11.32
CA ALA A 280 9.16 -11.32 -10.84
C ALA A 280 9.37 -11.16 -9.33
N PHE A 281 9.53 -12.26 -8.60
CA PHE A 281 9.56 -12.29 -7.14
C PHE A 281 10.99 -12.16 -6.57
N THR A 282 11.77 -11.21 -7.09
CA THR A 282 13.19 -10.99 -6.74
C THR A 282 13.43 -10.84 -5.23
N ALA A 283 12.53 -10.15 -4.51
CA ALA A 283 12.62 -10.01 -3.05
C ALA A 283 12.50 -11.35 -2.29
N SER A 284 11.68 -12.29 -2.80
CA SER A 284 11.56 -13.63 -2.22
C SER A 284 12.82 -14.46 -2.47
N ILE A 285 13.42 -14.33 -3.65
CA ILE A 285 14.70 -14.99 -3.99
C ILE A 285 15.81 -14.46 -3.08
N ALA A 286 15.96 -13.14 -2.96
CA ALA A 286 16.93 -12.51 -2.05
C ALA A 286 16.76 -12.98 -0.60
N THR A 287 15.51 -13.11 -0.14
CA THR A 287 15.22 -13.61 1.21
C THR A 287 15.57 -15.09 1.36
N SER A 288 15.35 -15.90 0.34
CA SER A 288 15.71 -17.33 0.32
C SER A 288 17.23 -17.50 0.37
N ILE A 289 17.98 -16.76 -0.44
CA ILE A 289 19.46 -16.80 -0.44
C ILE A 289 19.99 -16.46 0.97
N ARG A 290 19.54 -15.35 1.56
CA ARG A 290 20.00 -14.94 2.90
C ARG A 290 19.64 -15.93 4.02
N ARG A 291 18.51 -16.64 3.91
CA ARG A 291 18.02 -17.53 4.98
C ARG A 291 18.46 -18.99 4.83
N PHE A 292 18.51 -19.47 3.60
CA PHE A 292 18.69 -20.89 3.26
C PHE A 292 19.88 -21.14 2.34
N GLY A 293 20.54 -20.07 1.87
CA GLY A 293 21.69 -20.15 0.99
C GLY A 293 21.34 -20.24 -0.50
N PRO A 294 22.34 -20.00 -1.36
CA PRO A 294 22.18 -20.03 -2.81
C PRO A 294 21.86 -21.43 -3.34
N ALA A 295 22.40 -22.49 -2.73
CA ALA A 295 22.21 -23.87 -3.19
C ALA A 295 20.73 -24.32 -3.14
N ILE A 296 20.03 -24.08 -2.02
CA ILE A 296 18.60 -24.41 -1.90
C ILE A 296 17.79 -23.56 -2.87
N THR A 297 18.12 -22.27 -2.98
CA THR A 297 17.41 -21.34 -3.85
C THR A 297 17.52 -21.74 -5.32
N SER A 298 18.73 -22.09 -5.77
CA SER A 298 19.01 -22.60 -7.10
C SER A 298 18.25 -23.90 -7.37
N ALA A 299 18.30 -24.86 -6.44
CA ALA A 299 17.58 -26.12 -6.58
C ALA A 299 16.06 -25.92 -6.72
N VAL A 300 15.46 -25.01 -5.96
CA VAL A 300 14.03 -24.67 -6.08
C VAL A 300 13.71 -24.05 -7.45
N LEU A 301 14.51 -23.09 -7.91
CA LEU A 301 14.28 -22.44 -9.20
C LEU A 301 14.43 -23.43 -10.36
N THR A 302 15.43 -24.31 -10.31
CA THR A 302 15.61 -25.40 -11.28
C THR A 302 14.42 -26.35 -11.28
N ASN A 303 13.91 -26.76 -10.11
CA ASN A 303 12.70 -27.58 -10.02
C ASN A 303 11.49 -26.88 -10.68
N MET A 304 11.33 -25.57 -10.47
CA MET A 304 10.26 -24.81 -11.12
C MET A 304 10.44 -24.74 -12.64
N ALA A 305 11.66 -24.52 -13.13
CA ALA A 305 11.95 -24.45 -14.56
C ALA A 305 11.68 -25.79 -15.27
N VAL A 306 12.09 -26.90 -14.65
CA VAL A 306 11.89 -28.26 -15.19
C VAL A 306 10.45 -28.73 -15.06
N ALA A 307 9.74 -28.36 -13.98
CA ALA A 307 8.35 -28.75 -13.79
C ALA A 307 7.38 -27.98 -14.72
N PHE A 308 7.71 -26.73 -15.05
CA PHE A 308 6.82 -25.83 -15.77
C PHE A 308 7.47 -25.24 -17.04
N PRO A 309 7.96 -26.07 -17.97
CA PRO A 309 8.54 -25.59 -19.22
C PRO A 309 7.47 -24.87 -20.04
N ASP A 310 7.85 -23.77 -20.69
CA ASP A 310 6.99 -22.95 -21.55
C ASP A 310 5.69 -22.41 -20.90
N GLN A 311 5.62 -22.43 -19.56
CA GLN A 311 4.48 -21.92 -18.80
C GLN A 311 4.74 -20.53 -18.21
N ARG A 312 3.68 -19.72 -18.14
CA ARG A 312 3.69 -18.44 -17.43
C ARG A 312 3.37 -18.66 -15.96
N MET A 313 4.33 -18.41 -15.08
CA MET A 313 4.18 -18.64 -13.64
C MET A 313 3.57 -17.43 -12.91
N ARG A 314 2.29 -17.13 -13.15
CA ARG A 314 1.58 -16.00 -12.50
C ARG A 314 1.61 -16.08 -10.98
N HIS A 315 1.58 -17.30 -10.46
CA HIS A 315 1.64 -17.62 -9.04
C HIS A 315 3.03 -18.11 -8.59
N GLY A 316 4.07 -17.87 -9.41
CA GLY A 316 5.42 -18.40 -9.20
C GLY A 316 6.01 -18.05 -7.84
N GLY A 317 5.72 -16.86 -7.29
CA GLY A 317 6.21 -16.49 -5.96
C GLY A 317 5.63 -17.33 -4.82
N ALA A 318 4.40 -17.82 -4.96
CA ALA A 318 3.78 -18.71 -3.96
C ALA A 318 4.30 -20.14 -4.08
N ILE A 319 4.45 -20.64 -5.32
CA ILE A 319 5.04 -21.95 -5.62
C ILE A 319 6.48 -21.99 -5.11
N PHE A 320 7.29 -20.98 -5.44
CA PHE A 320 8.64 -20.80 -4.95
C PHE A 320 8.70 -20.83 -3.41
N GLY A 321 7.83 -20.06 -2.74
CA GLY A 321 7.77 -20.05 -1.29
C GLY A 321 7.43 -21.42 -0.67
N GLY A 322 6.49 -22.15 -1.28
CA GLY A 322 6.12 -23.50 -0.85
C GLY A 322 7.29 -24.49 -1.01
N LEU A 323 7.96 -24.45 -2.16
CA LEU A 323 9.11 -25.31 -2.44
C LEU A 323 10.32 -25.00 -1.54
N VAL A 324 10.63 -23.73 -1.29
CA VAL A 324 11.68 -23.34 -0.33
C VAL A 324 11.39 -23.93 1.04
N ARG A 325 10.14 -23.95 1.50
CA ARG A 325 9.76 -24.53 2.80
C ARG A 325 9.94 -26.05 2.84
N ILE A 326 9.62 -26.75 1.75
CA ILE A 326 9.83 -28.20 1.63
C ILE A 326 11.33 -28.52 1.60
N MET A 327 12.08 -27.86 0.72
CA MET A 327 13.48 -28.20 0.45
C MET A 327 14.46 -27.69 1.50
N SER A 328 14.08 -26.68 2.31
CA SER A 328 14.90 -26.23 3.45
C SER A 328 14.80 -27.13 4.68
N ARG A 329 13.76 -27.97 4.76
CA ARG A 329 13.55 -28.94 5.84
C ARG A 329 13.00 -30.25 5.25
N PRO A 330 13.80 -30.95 4.43
CA PRO A 330 13.34 -32.16 3.79
C PRO A 330 13.05 -33.26 4.82
N ALA A 331 12.04 -34.08 4.55
CA ALA A 331 11.81 -35.33 5.29
C ALA A 331 13.00 -36.28 5.11
N ARG A 332 13.16 -37.25 6.00
CA ARG A 332 14.29 -38.19 5.96
C ARG A 332 14.32 -39.04 4.68
N ASP A 333 13.14 -39.33 4.13
CA ASP A 333 12.91 -40.07 2.88
C ASP A 333 12.64 -39.14 1.69
N PHE A 334 13.09 -37.88 1.76
CA PHE A 334 12.87 -36.92 0.69
C PHE A 334 13.55 -37.37 -0.61
N ASP A 335 12.76 -37.46 -1.67
CA ASP A 335 13.15 -37.87 -3.01
C ASP A 335 12.89 -36.69 -3.98
N PRO A 336 13.95 -36.08 -4.54
CA PRO A 336 13.80 -34.94 -5.45
C PRO A 336 13.08 -35.30 -6.74
N ASP A 337 13.22 -36.52 -7.25
CA ASP A 337 12.56 -36.96 -8.49
C ASP A 337 11.06 -37.15 -8.25
N ARG A 338 10.69 -37.69 -7.07
CA ARG A 338 9.29 -37.77 -6.64
C ARG A 338 8.66 -36.40 -6.45
N LEU A 339 9.40 -35.42 -5.94
CA LEU A 339 8.92 -34.03 -5.85
C LEU A 339 8.67 -33.44 -7.24
N LEU A 340 9.61 -33.62 -8.17
CA LEU A 340 9.45 -33.14 -9.54
C LEU A 340 8.23 -33.79 -10.22
N ALA A 341 8.06 -35.11 -10.09
CA ALA A 341 6.90 -35.84 -10.61
C ALA A 341 5.58 -35.36 -9.98
N ALA A 342 5.60 -34.98 -8.70
CA ALA A 342 4.44 -34.37 -8.05
C ALA A 342 4.09 -33.01 -8.66
N LEU A 343 5.08 -32.13 -8.87
CA LEU A 343 4.87 -30.82 -9.47
C LEU A 343 4.29 -30.91 -10.89
N GLN A 344 4.73 -31.88 -11.69
CA GLN A 344 4.29 -32.08 -13.07
C GLN A 344 2.85 -32.59 -13.22
N THR A 345 2.13 -32.88 -12.13
CA THR A 345 0.71 -33.28 -12.20
C THR A 345 -0.24 -32.19 -12.63
N ARG A 346 0.15 -30.95 -12.42
CA ARG A 346 -0.69 -29.78 -12.62
C ARG A 346 0.15 -28.69 -13.25
N THR A 347 -0.50 -27.86 -14.03
CA THR A 347 0.11 -26.63 -14.56
C THR A 347 0.42 -25.64 -13.43
N ALA A 348 1.33 -24.70 -13.69
CA ALA A 348 1.67 -23.66 -12.71
C ALA A 348 0.45 -22.81 -12.28
N ASP A 349 -0.50 -22.59 -13.19
CA ASP A 349 -1.74 -21.85 -12.89
C ASP A 349 -2.70 -22.69 -12.03
N GLU A 350 -2.82 -24.00 -12.25
CA GLU A 350 -3.61 -24.91 -11.40
C GLU A 350 -3.05 -25.02 -9.97
N TRP A 351 -1.73 -25.08 -9.81
CA TRP A 351 -1.10 -24.94 -8.50
C TRP A 351 -1.43 -23.58 -7.86
N GLY A 352 -1.39 -22.51 -8.66
CA GLY A 352 -1.77 -21.17 -8.23
C GLY A 352 -3.20 -21.06 -7.68
N GLN A 353 -4.13 -21.87 -8.18
CA GLN A 353 -5.51 -21.89 -7.71
C GLN A 353 -5.63 -22.32 -6.23
N CYS A 354 -4.73 -23.18 -5.73
CA CYS A 354 -4.68 -23.57 -4.32
C CYS A 354 -4.43 -22.39 -3.35
N ALA A 355 -3.86 -21.29 -3.84
CA ALA A 355 -3.62 -20.07 -3.07
C ALA A 355 -4.62 -18.94 -3.36
N THR A 356 -5.65 -19.19 -4.18
CA THR A 356 -6.64 -18.17 -4.54
C THR A 356 -7.48 -17.78 -3.32
N GLY A 357 -7.77 -16.48 -3.16
CA GLY A 357 -8.51 -15.95 -2.01
C GLY A 357 -7.66 -15.71 -0.75
N LEU A 358 -6.45 -16.27 -0.67
CA LEU A 358 -5.54 -16.03 0.47
C LEU A 358 -4.83 -14.68 0.35
N LYS A 359 -4.79 -13.93 1.46
CA LYS A 359 -4.04 -12.67 1.59
C LYS A 359 -2.65 -12.93 2.16
N GLY A 360 -1.63 -12.22 1.68
CA GLY A 360 -0.26 -12.35 2.19
C GLY A 360 0.55 -13.48 1.54
N GLY A 361 1.85 -13.24 1.33
CA GLY A 361 2.73 -14.19 0.64
C GLY A 361 2.99 -15.47 1.44
N ASP A 362 3.10 -15.36 2.76
CA ASP A 362 3.42 -16.52 3.62
C ASP A 362 2.27 -17.53 3.67
N MET A 363 1.02 -17.08 3.87
CA MET A 363 -0.15 -17.97 3.86
C MET A 363 -0.32 -18.70 2.53
N ARG A 364 -0.02 -18.04 1.41
CA ARG A 364 -0.02 -18.68 0.09
C ARG A 364 1.08 -19.73 -0.03
N ALA A 365 2.27 -19.45 0.47
CA ALA A 365 3.37 -20.40 0.49
C ALA A 365 3.05 -21.64 1.35
N VAL A 366 2.38 -21.46 2.51
CA VAL A 366 1.87 -22.58 3.33
C VAL A 366 0.90 -23.44 2.52
N ALA A 367 -0.10 -22.82 1.89
CA ALA A 367 -1.12 -23.56 1.16
C ALA A 367 -0.53 -24.37 -0.01
N LEU A 368 0.45 -23.79 -0.72
CA LEU A 368 1.15 -24.51 -1.79
C LEU A 368 2.04 -25.63 -1.26
N GLN A 369 2.74 -25.41 -0.14
CA GLN A 369 3.51 -26.45 0.52
C GLN A 369 2.63 -27.66 0.86
N ASP A 370 1.49 -27.44 1.53
CA ASP A 370 0.59 -28.51 1.94
C ASP A 370 0.01 -29.26 0.73
N ALA A 371 -0.37 -28.52 -0.32
CA ALA A 371 -0.92 -29.12 -1.53
C ALA A 371 0.12 -29.97 -2.29
N ILE A 372 1.37 -29.49 -2.40
CA ILE A 372 2.47 -30.22 -3.05
C ILE A 372 2.81 -31.47 -2.25
N LEU A 373 2.91 -31.38 -0.91
CA LEU A 373 3.22 -32.52 -0.05
C LEU A 373 2.17 -33.62 -0.12
N ARG A 374 0.87 -33.28 -0.15
CA ARG A 374 -0.20 -34.28 -0.34
C ARG A 374 -0.01 -35.06 -1.65
N THR A 375 0.27 -34.36 -2.75
CA THR A 375 0.50 -35.01 -4.05
C THR A 375 1.82 -35.79 -4.10
N TYR A 376 2.81 -35.41 -3.29
CA TYR A 376 4.06 -36.14 -3.11
C TYR A 376 3.87 -37.44 -2.31
N GLU A 377 3.05 -37.42 -1.26
CA GLU A 377 2.74 -38.58 -0.42
C GLU A 377 1.86 -39.61 -1.13
N GLU A 378 0.88 -39.17 -1.93
CA GLU A 378 0.06 -40.05 -2.78
C GLU A 378 0.90 -40.86 -3.78
N ARG A 379 2.14 -40.45 -4.03
CA ARG A 379 3.08 -41.09 -4.96
C ARG A 379 4.06 -42.05 -4.32
N VAL A 380 3.93 -42.39 -3.03
CA VAL A 380 4.75 -43.44 -2.43
C VAL A 380 4.49 -44.75 -3.20
N PRO A 381 5.51 -45.38 -3.83
CA PRO A 381 5.33 -46.64 -4.52
C PRO A 381 4.80 -47.69 -3.55
N ALA A 382 3.82 -48.49 -3.96
CA ALA A 382 3.16 -49.49 -3.11
C ALA A 382 4.05 -50.72 -2.73
N GLY A 383 5.37 -50.54 -2.57
CA GLY A 383 6.32 -51.65 -2.48
C GLY A 383 7.58 -51.40 -1.64
N GLY A 384 7.46 -50.77 -0.47
CA GLY A 384 8.58 -50.63 0.47
C GLY A 384 8.13 -50.69 1.92
N LEU A 385 7.93 -51.90 2.42
CA LEU A 385 7.95 -52.23 3.86
C LEU A 385 9.40 -52.43 4.31
#